data_AF-S4PIH8-F1
#
_entry.id   AF-S4PIH8-F1
#
_cell.length_a   1.000
_cell.length_b   1.000
_cell.length_c   1.000
_cell.angle_alpha   90.00
_cell.angle_beta   90.00
_cell.angle_gamma   90.00
#
_symmetry.space_group_name_H-M   'P 1'
#
loop_
_entity.id
_entity.type
_entity.pdbx_description
1 polymer ?
#
loop_
_entity_poly.entity_id
_entity_poly.type
_entity_poly.pdbx_seq_one_letter_code
_entity_poly.pdbx_strand_id
1 'polypeptide(L)'
;MRFSEKETYQFVKTYFKQEHLWNTRHLAYKSNQRRLIAYRALIEEFSQSTGIELSLTQLRMKIKNLKSTYLQELHKITHRADYKPAMKWFAVWHKHIQSINSRESLEESNTT
;
A
#
# COMPACT_ATOMS: atom_id res chain seq x y z
N MET A 1 -4.40 15.70 7.87
CA MET A 1 -4.59 14.66 8.91
C MET A 1 -3.26 13.98 9.19
N ARG A 2 -2.81 13.97 10.44
CA ARG A 2 -1.53 13.36 10.86
C ARG A 2 -1.83 12.11 11.66
N PHE A 3 -1.38 10.96 11.17
CA PHE A 3 -1.48 9.70 11.91
C PHE A 3 -0.20 9.47 12.70
N SER A 4 -0.32 8.78 13.84
CA SER A 4 0.84 8.20 14.52
C SER A 4 1.50 7.12 13.65
N GLU A 5 2.71 6.70 14.02
CA GLU A 5 3.37 5.58 13.34
C GLU A 5 2.53 4.31 13.45
N LYS A 6 1.95 4.04 14.63
CA LYS A 6 1.09 2.88 14.88
C LYS A 6 -0.16 2.89 13.98
N GLU A 7 -0.84 4.02 13.89
CA GLU A 7 -2.00 4.19 13.00
C GLU A 7 -1.61 4.05 11.53
N THR A 8 -0.48 4.64 11.12
CA THR A 8 0.00 4.51 9.73
C THR A 8 0.36 3.07 9.39
N TYR A 9 0.98 2.35 10.33
CA TYR A 9 1.28 0.93 10.19
C TYR A 9 -0.01 0.10 10.05
N GLN A 10 -1.00 0.34 10.91
CA GLN A 10 -2.29 -0.34 10.83
C GLN A 10 -3.00 -0.05 9.51
N PHE A 11 -3.02 1.22 9.09
CA PHE A 11 -3.59 1.64 7.81
C PHE A 11 -2.96 0.88 6.63
N VAL A 12 -1.63 0.80 6.59
CA VAL A 12 -0.90 0.12 5.52
C VAL A 12 -1.22 -1.37 5.51
N LYS A 13 -1.29 -2.03 6.68
CA LYS A 13 -1.71 -3.44 6.75
C LYS A 13 -3.12 -3.65 6.20
N THR A 14 -4.08 -2.83 6.59
CA THR A 14 -5.46 -2.93 6.10
C THR A 14 -5.55 -2.64 4.59
N TYR A 15 -4.79 -1.66 4.08
CA TYR A 15 -4.72 -1.36 2.65
C TYR A 15 -4.25 -2.57 1.83
N PHE A 16 -3.18 -3.24 2.26
CA PHE A 16 -2.63 -4.37 1.51
C PHE A 16 -3.48 -5.66 1.56
N LYS A 17 -4.42 -5.79 2.50
CA LYS A 17 -5.42 -6.89 2.48
C LYS A 17 -6.36 -6.82 1.27
N GLN A 18 -6.59 -5.63 0.73
CA GLN A 18 -7.49 -5.41 -0.40
C GLN A 18 -6.69 -5.49 -1.72
N GLU A 19 -6.41 -6.70 -2.20
CA GLU A 19 -5.48 -6.96 -3.31
C GLU A 19 -5.74 -6.11 -4.56
N HIS A 20 -7.01 -5.92 -4.95
CA HIS A 20 -7.37 -5.14 -6.14
C HIS A 20 -7.20 -3.61 -6.00
N LEU A 21 -6.76 -3.10 -4.85
CA LEU A 21 -6.42 -1.68 -4.67
C LEU A 21 -4.96 -1.34 -5.04
N TRP A 22 -4.09 -2.35 -5.07
CA TRP A 22 -2.65 -2.15 -5.28
C TRP A 22 -2.07 -3.09 -6.34
N ASN A 23 -2.65 -4.28 -6.52
CA ASN A 23 -2.24 -5.22 -7.54
C ASN A 23 -2.85 -4.85 -8.90
N THR A 24 -2.03 -4.30 -9.79
CA THR A 24 -2.41 -3.91 -11.16
C THR A 24 -2.81 -5.11 -12.04
N ARG A 25 -2.35 -6.32 -11.69
CA ARG A 25 -2.64 -7.57 -12.42
C ARG A 25 -3.98 -8.19 -12.01
N HIS A 26 -4.56 -7.75 -10.89
CA HIS A 26 -5.84 -8.28 -10.45
C HIS A 26 -6.95 -7.87 -11.44
N LEU A 27 -7.75 -8.82 -11.92
CA LEU A 27 -8.81 -8.58 -12.93
C LEU A 27 -9.75 -7.41 -12.55
N ALA A 28 -10.05 -7.29 -11.26
CA ALA A 28 -10.87 -6.22 -10.72
C ALA A 28 -10.17 -4.86 -10.53
N TYR A 29 -8.87 -4.71 -10.80
CA TYR A 29 -8.12 -3.48 -10.53
C TYR A 29 -8.72 -2.25 -11.26
N LYS A 30 -9.16 -2.46 -12.51
CA LYS A 30 -9.80 -1.42 -13.34
C LYS A 30 -11.28 -1.18 -12.98
N SER A 31 -11.89 -2.02 -12.13
CA SER A 31 -13.30 -1.87 -11.76
C SER A 31 -13.49 -0.75 -10.74
N ASN A 32 -14.12 0.34 -11.17
CA ASN A 32 -14.46 1.49 -10.32
C ASN A 32 -15.35 1.07 -9.12
N GLN A 33 -16.33 0.19 -9.37
CA GLN A 33 -17.26 -0.28 -8.35
C GLN A 33 -16.55 -1.12 -7.28
N ARG A 34 -15.74 -2.11 -7.67
CA ARG A 34 -14.99 -2.93 -6.71
C ARG A 34 -13.95 -2.13 -5.94
N ARG A 35 -13.34 -1.13 -6.57
CA ARG A 35 -12.44 -0.19 -5.90
C ARG A 35 -13.17 0.63 -4.83
N LEU A 36 -14.37 1.12 -5.13
CA LEU A 36 -15.18 1.84 -4.15
C LEU A 36 -15.59 0.95 -2.96
N ILE A 37 -16.00 -0.29 -3.23
CA ILE A 37 -16.35 -1.27 -2.18
C ILE A 37 -15.14 -1.52 -1.27
N ALA A 38 -13.96 -1.75 -1.82
CA ALA A 38 -12.76 -1.96 -1.02
C ALA A 38 -12.32 -0.71 -0.24
N TYR A 39 -12.52 0.48 -0.79
CA TYR A 39 -12.29 1.71 -0.01
C TYR A 39 -13.21 1.81 1.20
N ARG A 40 -14.48 1.43 1.06
CA ARG A 40 -15.42 1.40 2.19
C ARG A 40 -15.03 0.34 3.22
N ALA A 41 -14.69 -0.87 2.78
CA ALA A 41 -14.24 -1.95 3.66
C ALA A 41 -12.95 -1.57 4.41
N LEU A 42 -12.00 -0.90 3.75
CA LEU A 42 -10.78 -0.41 4.38
C LEU A 42 -11.10 0.63 5.46
N ILE A 43 -11.98 1.60 5.17
CA ILE A 43 -12.42 2.62 6.14
C ILE A 43 -13.04 1.96 7.36
N GLU A 44 -13.96 1.02 7.13
CA GLU A 44 -14.67 0.31 8.20
C GLU A 44 -13.69 -0.48 9.09
N GLU A 45 -12.82 -1.30 8.49
CA GLU A 45 -11.84 -2.09 9.26
C GLU A 45 -10.83 -1.19 10.00
N PHE A 46 -10.41 -0.09 9.37
CA PHE A 46 -9.52 0.87 10.01
C PHE A 46 -10.18 1.59 11.18
N SER A 47 -11.45 2.01 11.03
CA SER A 47 -12.23 2.62 12.11
C SER A 47 -12.42 1.63 13.27
N GLN A 48 -12.83 0.39 12.99
CA GLN A 48 -12.99 -0.64 14.01
C GLN A 48 -11.70 -0.92 14.81
N SER A 49 -10.53 -0.85 14.17
CA SER A 49 -9.25 -1.15 14.81
C SER A 49 -8.59 0.05 15.51
N THR A 50 -8.96 1.28 15.17
CA THR A 50 -8.29 2.50 15.66
C THR A 50 -9.21 3.53 16.29
N GLY A 51 -10.52 3.42 16.09
CA GLY A 51 -11.52 4.43 16.43
C GLY A 51 -11.51 5.67 15.52
N ILE A 52 -10.72 5.67 14.44
CA ILE A 52 -10.60 6.82 13.54
C ILE A 52 -11.52 6.66 12.34
N GLU A 53 -12.52 7.53 12.27
CA GLU A 53 -13.40 7.66 11.12
C GLU A 53 -12.71 8.40 9.97
N LEU A 54 -12.84 7.87 8.75
CA LEU A 54 -12.25 8.43 7.55
C LEU A 54 -13.30 8.64 6.46
N SER A 55 -13.24 9.80 5.81
CA SER A 55 -13.94 9.99 4.53
C SER A 55 -13.18 9.33 3.38
N LEU A 56 -13.89 9.04 2.28
CA LEU A 56 -13.27 8.54 1.04
C LEU A 56 -12.17 9.48 0.51
N THR A 57 -12.34 10.79 0.67
CA THR A 57 -11.35 11.78 0.25
C THR A 57 -10.09 11.70 1.10
N GLN A 58 -10.23 11.60 2.43
CA GLN A 58 -9.11 11.44 3.34
C GLN A 58 -8.36 10.14 3.10
N LEU A 59 -9.10 9.05 2.86
CA LEU A 59 -8.53 7.75 2.51
C LEU A 59 -7.64 7.84 1.26
N ARG A 60 -8.19 8.37 0.16
CA ARG A 60 -7.47 8.50 -1.12
C ARG A 60 -6.24 9.38 -0.97
N MET A 61 -6.36 10.49 -0.25
CA MET A 61 -5.24 11.38 0.03
C MET A 61 -4.15 10.67 0.84
N LYS A 62 -4.53 9.89 1.86
CA LYS A 62 -3.57 9.11 2.66
C LYS A 62 -2.83 8.08 1.81
N ILE A 63 -3.53 7.33 0.96
CA ILE A 63 -2.92 6.37 0.03
C ILE A 63 -1.94 7.09 -0.92
N LYS A 64 -2.34 8.22 -1.51
CA LYS A 64 -1.49 9.01 -2.39
C LYS A 64 -0.21 9.47 -1.68
N ASN A 65 -0.34 9.99 -0.47
CA ASN A 65 0.79 10.48 0.31
C ASN A 65 1.76 9.34 0.66
N LEU A 66 1.24 8.17 1.08
CA LEU A 66 2.07 7.00 1.38
C LEU A 66 2.81 6.49 0.15
N LYS A 67 2.15 6.44 -1.02
CA LYS A 67 2.80 6.11 -2.29
C LYS A 67 3.95 7.08 -2.61
N SER A 68 3.70 8.38 -2.47
CA SER A 68 4.73 9.41 -2.69
C SER A 68 5.93 9.22 -1.75
N THR A 69 5.68 9.07 -0.44
CA THR A 69 6.73 8.84 0.55
C THR A 69 7.49 7.55 0.25
N TYR A 70 6.81 6.46 -0.10
CA TYR A 70 7.46 5.21 -0.46
C TYR A 70 8.43 5.39 -1.65
N LEU A 71 8.02 6.10 -2.71
CA LEU A 71 8.88 6.36 -3.86
C LEU A 71 10.10 7.23 -3.50
N GLN A 72 9.92 8.23 -2.62
CA GLN A 72 11.03 9.04 -2.13
C GLN A 72 12.04 8.22 -1.32
N GLU A 73 11.55 7.31 -0.48
CA GLU A 73 12.40 6.40 0.31
C GLU A 73 13.15 5.42 -0.61
N LEU A 74 12.50 4.88 -1.65
CA LEU A 74 13.16 4.07 -2.67
C LEU A 74 14.27 4.85 -3.38
N HIS A 75 14.01 6.11 -3.77
CA HIS A 75 15.03 6.95 -4.38
C HIS A 75 16.24 7.16 -3.46
N LYS A 76 16.03 7.27 -2.14
CA LYS A 76 17.15 7.36 -1.19
C LYS A 76 17.93 6.04 -1.12
N ILE A 77 17.24 4.89 -1.09
CA ILE A 77 17.89 3.57 -1.10
C ILE A 77 18.75 3.40 -2.36
N THR A 78 18.26 3.83 -3.52
CA THR A 78 19.02 3.68 -4.78
C THR A 78 20.25 4.59 -4.85
N HIS A 79 20.24 5.74 -4.17
CA HIS A 79 21.34 6.72 -4.22
C HIS A 79 22.28 6.64 -3.01
N ARG A 80 21.95 5.87 -1.97
CA ARG A 80 22.72 5.75 -0.73
C ARG A 80 22.74 4.29 -0.27
N ALA A 81 23.87 3.63 -0.45
CA ALA A 81 24.03 2.21 -0.13
C ALA A 81 23.85 1.88 1.37
N ASP A 82 24.11 2.84 2.25
CA ASP A 82 24.01 2.74 3.71
C ASP A 82 22.62 3.12 4.26
N TYR A 83 21.71 3.61 3.40
CA TYR A 83 20.42 4.11 3.83
C TYR A 83 19.40 3.00 4.09
N LYS A 84 18.77 3.04 5.27
CA LYS A 84 17.67 2.16 5.65
C LYS A 84 16.46 2.98 6.13
N PRO A 85 15.28 2.85 5.51
CA PRO A 85 14.07 3.51 6.01
C PRO A 85 13.73 3.06 7.43
N ALA A 86 13.55 4.02 8.34
CA ALA A 86 13.23 3.75 9.74
C ALA A 86 11.75 3.40 9.97
N MET A 87 10.88 3.75 9.02
CA MET A 87 9.43 3.65 9.17
C MET A 87 8.95 2.19 9.10
N LYS A 88 8.30 1.70 10.15
CA LYS A 88 7.81 0.30 10.18
C LYS A 88 6.85 -0.05 9.05
N TRP A 89 6.02 0.91 8.64
CA TRP A 89 5.07 0.72 7.55
C TRP A 89 5.76 0.56 6.18
N PHE A 90 6.97 1.11 6.01
CA PHE A 90 7.75 0.97 4.77
C PHE A 90 8.09 -0.49 4.51
N ALA A 91 8.52 -1.23 5.53
CA ALA A 91 8.87 -2.66 5.39
C ALA A 91 7.68 -3.50 4.90
N VAL A 92 6.47 -3.23 5.42
CA VAL A 92 5.24 -3.89 4.96
C VAL A 92 4.97 -3.55 3.49
N TRP A 93 5.02 -2.27 3.15
CA TRP A 93 4.80 -1.81 1.79
C TRP A 93 5.80 -2.44 0.80
N HIS A 94 7.08 -2.40 1.14
CA HIS A 94 8.16 -2.92 0.32
C HIS A 94 8.03 -4.42 0.08
N LYS A 95 7.69 -5.20 1.11
CA LYS A 95 7.43 -6.65 0.99
C LYS A 95 6.33 -6.95 -0.03
N HIS A 96 5.21 -6.24 0.01
CA HIS A 96 4.10 -6.46 -0.92
C HIS A 96 4.48 -6.10 -2.36
N ILE A 97 5.16 -4.97 -2.56
CA ILE A 97 5.59 -4.55 -3.91
C ILE A 97 6.64 -5.51 -4.48
N GLN A 98 7.65 -5.92 -3.69
CA GLN A 98 8.62 -6.92 -4.13
C GLN A 98 7.95 -8.25 -4.51
N SER A 99 6.93 -8.68 -3.75
CA SER A 99 6.23 -9.93 -4.07
C SER A 99 5.52 -9.92 -5.44
N ILE A 100 5.16 -8.74 -5.95
CA ILE A 100 4.64 -8.60 -7.32
C ILE A 100 5.79 -8.75 -8.33
N ASN A 101 6.88 -8.02 -8.13
CA ASN A 101 8.01 -8.00 -9.07
C ASN A 101 8.70 -9.38 -9.13
N SER A 102 8.79 -10.11 -8.02
CA SER A 102 9.35 -11.48 -8.02
C SER A 102 8.47 -12.47 -8.79
N ARG A 103 7.15 -12.25 -8.85
CA ARG A 103 6.24 -13.05 -9.69
C ARG A 103 6.40 -12.72 -11.18
N GLU A 104 6.80 -11.50 -11.51
CA GLU A 104 7.12 -11.08 -12.89
C GLU A 104 8.31 -11.88 -13.43
N SER A 105 9.41 -11.97 -12.68
CA SER A 105 10.62 -12.69 -13.10
C SER A 105 10.42 -14.21 -13.25
N LEU A 106 9.51 -14.81 -12.48
CA LEU A 106 9.20 -16.24 -12.54
C LEU A 106 8.28 -16.62 -13.72
N GLU A 107 7.39 -15.73 -14.13
CA GLU A 107 6.53 -15.96 -15.31
C GLU A 107 7.31 -15.77 -16.61
N GLU A 108 8.22 -14.79 -16.67
CA GLU A 108 9.11 -14.59 -17.83
C GLU A 108 10.06 -15.78 -18.05
N SER A 109 10.52 -16.43 -16.98
CA SER A 109 11.41 -17.60 -17.04
C SER A 109 10.71 -18.90 -17.46
N ASN A 110 9.38 -18.97 -17.36
CA ASN A 110 8.60 -20.16 -17.71
C ASN A 110 7.97 -20.09 -19.12
N THR A 111 8.19 -18.99 -19.84
CA THR A 111 7.62 -18.76 -21.18
C THR A 111 8.69 -18.73 -22.29
N THR A 112 9.93 -19.13 -21.97
CA THR A 112 11.04 -19.32 -22.94
C THR A 112 11.50 -20.76 -22.89
#